data_AF-A0A0S4LPJ1-F1
#
_entry.id   AF-A0A0S4LPJ1-F1
#
_cell.length_a   1.000
_cell.length_b   1.000
_cell.length_c   1.000
_cell.angle_alpha   90.00
_cell.angle_beta   90.00
_cell.angle_gamma   90.00
#
_symmetry.space_group_name_H-M   'P 1'
#
loop_
_entity.id
_entity.type
_entity.pdbx_description
1 polymer ?
#
loop_
_entity_poly.entity_id
_entity_poly.type
_entity_poly.pdbx_seq_one_letter_code
_entity_poly.pdbx_strand_id
1 'polypeptide(L)'
;MSRWNLPALIDHTVLRPEATKQDVLRLCEEAKAHGFTVIFVPPCYVDEAAAAIVGTTIRLGIPIGFPLGGHTTSTKVAEAVDAVSRGARVLDMVLNVSRLKSGDYDSVRRDIAEVVKATPGVEHKVILETCYLTQEEKRTACHLVVEAGAEYVKTSTGFGASGATVADVRLLKETVAGKAKVKASGGIRDWKTTLAMLDAGSDRIGTSASLTILQQWHTSLGQGG
;
A
#
# COMPACT_ATOMS: atom_id res chain seq x y z
N MET A 1 24.59 -10.85 -8.27
CA MET A 1 23.33 -10.25 -8.77
C MET A 1 22.36 -10.13 -7.61
N SER A 2 21.74 -8.96 -7.41
CA SER A 2 20.76 -8.78 -6.31
C SER A 2 19.60 -9.76 -6.44
N ARG A 3 19.20 -10.37 -5.31
CA ARG A 3 18.02 -11.24 -5.19
C ARG A 3 16.72 -10.53 -5.60
N TRP A 4 16.70 -9.20 -5.60
CA TRP A 4 15.50 -8.39 -5.75
C TRP A 4 15.58 -7.47 -6.96
N ASN A 5 14.48 -7.38 -7.72
CA ASN A 5 14.23 -6.27 -8.65
C ASN A 5 13.57 -5.12 -7.86
N LEU A 6 14.39 -4.31 -7.19
CA LEU A 6 13.89 -3.36 -6.18
C LEU A 6 12.87 -2.34 -6.72
N PRO A 7 13.06 -1.70 -7.90
CA PRO A 7 12.04 -0.80 -8.46
C PRO A 7 10.67 -1.45 -8.60
N ALA A 8 10.62 -2.74 -8.98
CA ALA A 8 9.35 -3.46 -9.12
C ALA A 8 8.66 -3.75 -7.77
N LEU A 9 9.40 -3.70 -6.66
CA LEU A 9 8.91 -3.94 -5.31
C LEU A 9 8.56 -2.66 -4.54
N ILE A 10 8.78 -1.47 -5.13
CA ILE A 10 8.45 -0.20 -4.51
C ILE A 10 7.17 0.37 -5.15
N ASP A 11 6.19 0.67 -4.30
CA ASP A 11 5.06 1.51 -4.63
C ASP A 11 5.49 2.97 -4.36
N HIS A 12 5.86 3.70 -5.41
CA HIS A 12 6.37 5.07 -5.34
C HIS A 12 5.24 6.06 -5.00
N THR A 13 5.33 6.75 -3.87
CA THR A 13 4.14 7.34 -3.23
C THR A 13 4.29 8.84 -2.95
N VAL A 14 3.24 9.62 -3.27
CA VAL A 14 3.01 10.97 -2.74
C VAL A 14 1.57 11.08 -2.23
N LEU A 15 1.39 11.23 -0.91
CA LEU A 15 0.06 11.32 -0.27
C LEU A 15 -0.06 12.40 0.81
N ARG A 16 1.01 13.20 0.99
CA ARG A 16 1.02 14.36 1.88
C ARG A 16 -0.09 15.35 1.47
N PRO A 17 -0.84 15.94 2.42
CA PRO A 17 -2.05 16.71 2.13
C PRO A 17 -1.79 17.97 1.28
N GLU A 18 -0.58 18.50 1.34
CA GLU A 18 -0.13 19.68 0.60
C GLU A 18 0.56 19.32 -0.75
N ALA A 19 0.49 18.06 -1.19
CA ALA A 19 0.98 17.65 -2.50
C ALA A 19 0.24 18.38 -3.63
N THR A 20 1.01 18.91 -4.57
CA THR A 20 0.50 19.64 -5.72
C THR A 20 0.39 18.75 -6.95
N LYS A 21 -0.35 19.21 -7.97
CA LYS A 21 -0.33 18.61 -9.32
C LYS A 21 1.09 18.41 -9.85
N GLN A 22 1.98 19.38 -9.63
CA GLN A 22 3.37 19.30 -10.08
C GLN A 22 4.15 18.18 -9.36
N ASP A 23 3.88 17.94 -8.07
CA ASP A 23 4.48 16.82 -7.35
C ASP A 23 4.02 15.47 -7.92
N VAL A 24 2.74 15.35 -8.28
CA VAL A 24 2.19 14.14 -8.93
C VAL A 24 2.80 13.90 -10.31
N LEU A 25 2.93 14.93 -11.13
CA LEU A 25 3.56 14.79 -12.45
C LEU A 25 5.04 14.41 -12.32
N ARG A 26 5.76 15.00 -11.36
CA ARG A 26 7.14 14.63 -11.05
C ARG A 26 7.25 13.16 -10.63
N LEU A 27 6.37 12.69 -9.75
CA LEU A 27 6.29 11.28 -9.33
C LEU A 27 6.13 10.34 -10.55
N CYS A 28 5.30 10.71 -11.52
CA CYS A 28 5.09 9.93 -12.73
C CYS A 28 6.36 9.86 -13.60
N GLU A 29 7.07 10.97 -13.78
CA GLU A 29 8.34 11.01 -14.53
C GLU A 29 9.43 10.20 -13.82
N GLU A 30 9.54 10.32 -12.50
CA GLU A 30 10.46 9.50 -11.68
C GLU A 30 10.14 8.01 -11.83
N ALA A 31 8.86 7.63 -11.82
CA ALA A 31 8.43 6.25 -12.03
C ALA A 31 8.83 5.69 -13.40
N LYS A 32 8.69 6.48 -14.46
CA LYS A 32 9.16 6.11 -15.81
C LYS A 32 10.68 5.97 -15.85
N ALA A 33 11.41 6.95 -15.30
CA ALA A 33 12.86 6.99 -15.36
C ALA A 33 13.53 5.84 -14.59
N HIS A 34 12.93 5.41 -13.49
CA HIS A 34 13.52 4.43 -12.59
C HIS A 34 12.85 3.04 -12.63
N GLY A 35 11.81 2.85 -13.45
CA GLY A 35 11.15 1.57 -13.62
C GLY A 35 10.29 1.15 -12.43
N PHE A 36 9.72 2.11 -11.68
CA PHE A 36 8.72 1.79 -10.66
C PHE A 36 7.43 1.31 -11.33
N THR A 37 6.84 0.22 -10.81
CA THR A 37 5.66 -0.42 -11.46
C THR A 37 4.32 0.05 -10.90
N VAL A 38 4.32 0.69 -9.74
CA VAL A 38 3.12 1.21 -9.07
C VAL A 38 3.43 2.59 -8.51
N ILE A 39 2.52 3.53 -8.74
CA ILE A 39 2.55 4.87 -8.13
C ILE A 39 1.33 5.06 -7.24
N PHE A 40 1.44 5.84 -6.17
CA PHE A 40 0.31 6.27 -5.34
C PHE A 40 0.23 7.78 -5.27
N VAL A 41 -0.96 8.33 -5.57
CA VAL A 41 -1.23 9.77 -5.65
C VAL A 41 -2.50 10.12 -4.87
N PRO A 42 -2.71 11.41 -4.52
CA PRO A 42 -3.98 11.83 -3.91
C PRO A 42 -5.16 11.62 -4.88
N PRO A 43 -6.35 11.22 -4.40
CA PRO A 43 -7.52 10.95 -5.25
C PRO A 43 -7.98 12.12 -6.14
N CYS A 44 -7.64 13.35 -5.78
CA CYS A 44 -7.95 14.54 -6.58
C CYS A 44 -7.10 14.67 -7.86
N TYR A 45 -6.02 13.91 -8.00
CA TYR A 45 -5.12 13.95 -9.16
C TYR A 45 -5.11 12.63 -9.96
N VAL A 46 -6.17 11.82 -9.85
CA VAL A 46 -6.29 10.55 -10.60
C VAL A 46 -6.18 10.79 -12.10
N ASP A 47 -6.92 11.78 -12.61
CA ASP A 47 -6.98 12.07 -14.04
C ASP A 47 -5.63 12.55 -14.58
N GLU A 48 -4.94 13.44 -13.85
CA GLU A 48 -3.57 13.85 -14.19
C GLU A 48 -2.58 12.69 -14.19
N ALA A 49 -2.60 11.85 -13.16
CA ALA A 49 -1.67 10.74 -13.06
C ALA A 49 -1.94 9.70 -14.14
N ALA A 50 -3.21 9.38 -14.41
CA ALA A 50 -3.62 8.46 -15.46
C ALA A 50 -3.16 8.96 -16.84
N ALA A 51 -3.38 10.23 -17.15
CA ALA A 51 -2.90 10.84 -18.39
C ALA A 51 -1.37 10.83 -18.50
N ALA A 52 -0.67 11.11 -17.41
CA ALA A 52 0.79 11.16 -17.39
C ALA A 52 1.45 9.80 -17.64
N ILE A 53 0.81 8.68 -17.28
CA ILE A 53 1.38 7.34 -17.42
C ILE A 53 0.88 6.56 -18.66
N VAL A 54 0.12 7.20 -19.56
CA VAL A 54 -0.33 6.59 -20.82
C VAL A 54 0.87 6.03 -21.61
N GLY A 55 0.70 4.83 -22.16
CA GLY A 55 1.74 4.14 -22.94
C GLY A 55 2.81 3.45 -22.09
N THR A 56 2.68 3.46 -20.76
CA THR A 56 3.57 2.75 -19.84
C THR A 56 2.90 1.52 -19.23
N THR A 57 3.67 0.69 -18.53
CA THR A 57 3.15 -0.43 -17.73
C THR A 57 2.92 -0.05 -16.26
N ILE A 58 3.02 1.24 -15.92
CA ILE A 58 2.85 1.73 -14.55
C ILE A 58 1.37 1.58 -14.16
N ARG A 59 1.12 1.05 -12.97
CA ARG A 59 -0.23 0.92 -12.41
C ARG A 59 -0.48 2.05 -11.42
N LEU A 60 -1.59 2.77 -11.63
CA LEU A 60 -2.01 3.87 -10.75
C LEU A 60 -2.71 3.33 -9.50
N GLY A 61 -2.20 3.71 -8.34
CA GLY A 61 -2.69 3.37 -7.01
C GLY A 61 -3.40 4.53 -6.33
N ILE A 62 -4.55 4.26 -5.72
CA ILE A 62 -5.35 5.26 -4.98
C ILE A 62 -5.70 4.72 -3.59
N PRO A 63 -5.52 5.50 -2.52
CA PRO A 63 -5.93 5.08 -1.20
C PRO A 63 -7.46 5.25 -1.02
N ILE A 64 -8.11 4.35 -0.28
CA ILE A 64 -9.58 4.34 -0.10
C ILE A 64 -9.95 4.42 1.38
N GLY A 65 -10.89 5.28 1.72
CA GLY A 65 -11.31 5.57 3.09
C GLY A 65 -10.17 6.13 3.95
N PHE A 66 -9.17 6.75 3.32
CA PHE A 66 -7.87 7.05 3.89
C PHE A 66 -7.80 8.43 4.55
N PRO A 67 -6.98 8.64 5.61
CA PRO A 67 -6.19 7.62 6.31
C PRO A 67 -6.94 6.92 7.46
N LEU A 68 -8.13 7.39 7.84
CA LEU A 68 -8.75 6.99 9.11
C LEU A 68 -9.54 5.67 9.05
N GLY A 69 -10.02 5.25 7.87
CA GLY A 69 -10.78 4.02 7.69
C GLY A 69 -12.21 4.02 8.25
N GLY A 70 -12.63 5.09 8.94
CA GLY A 70 -13.93 5.19 9.61
C GLY A 70 -15.14 5.54 8.73
N HIS A 71 -14.95 5.66 7.41
CA HIS A 71 -16.03 5.92 6.46
C HIS A 71 -17.06 4.79 6.43
N THR A 72 -18.27 5.10 5.97
CA THR A 72 -19.27 4.06 5.68
C THR A 72 -18.80 3.19 4.51
N THR A 73 -19.26 1.93 4.46
CA THR A 73 -18.94 1.03 3.36
C THR A 73 -19.38 1.57 2.00
N SER A 74 -20.57 2.17 1.91
CA SER A 74 -21.04 2.76 0.65
C SER A 74 -20.15 3.93 0.19
N THR A 75 -19.63 4.73 1.11
CA THR A 75 -18.64 5.78 0.78
C THR A 75 -17.36 5.19 0.22
N LYS A 76 -16.78 4.15 0.87
CA LYS A 76 -15.56 3.50 0.38
C LYS A 76 -15.77 2.83 -0.98
N VAL A 77 -16.92 2.20 -1.20
CA VAL A 77 -17.31 1.61 -2.49
C VAL A 77 -17.41 2.69 -3.56
N ALA A 78 -18.08 3.80 -3.28
CA ALA A 78 -18.21 4.91 -4.23
C ALA A 78 -16.84 5.50 -4.60
N GLU A 79 -15.97 5.73 -3.63
CA GLU A 79 -14.60 6.21 -3.85
C GLU A 79 -13.78 5.23 -4.70
N ALA A 80 -13.88 3.93 -4.41
CA ALA A 80 -13.17 2.89 -5.15
C ALA A 80 -13.64 2.79 -6.61
N VAL A 81 -14.95 2.75 -6.84
CA VAL A 81 -15.54 2.70 -8.19
C VAL A 81 -15.18 3.95 -8.99
N ASP A 82 -15.26 5.12 -8.37
CA ASP A 82 -14.89 6.38 -9.01
C ASP A 82 -13.40 6.39 -9.43
N ALA A 83 -12.49 6.04 -8.50
CA ALA A 83 -11.06 5.96 -8.79
C ALA A 83 -10.74 4.98 -9.93
N VAL A 84 -11.37 3.80 -9.94
CA VAL A 84 -11.16 2.77 -10.96
C VAL A 84 -11.68 3.20 -12.33
N SER A 85 -12.84 3.86 -12.37
CA SER A 85 -13.42 4.41 -13.61
C SER A 85 -12.52 5.47 -14.25
N ARG A 86 -11.73 6.18 -13.43
CA ARG A 86 -10.75 7.20 -13.85
C ARG A 86 -9.33 6.67 -14.05
N GLY A 87 -9.12 5.35 -13.98
CA GLY A 87 -7.87 4.70 -14.40
C GLY A 87 -7.05 4.05 -13.29
N ALA A 88 -7.48 4.10 -12.03
CA ALA A 88 -6.81 3.36 -10.96
C ALA A 88 -6.87 1.84 -11.21
N ARG A 89 -5.77 1.14 -10.91
CA ARG A 89 -5.63 -0.32 -11.03
C ARG A 89 -5.11 -0.99 -9.76
N VAL A 90 -4.85 -0.19 -8.74
CA VAL A 90 -4.42 -0.65 -7.42
C VAL A 90 -5.16 0.19 -6.37
N LEU A 91 -5.71 -0.43 -5.35
CA LEU A 91 -6.40 0.27 -4.27
C LEU A 91 -5.79 -0.11 -2.91
N ASP A 92 -5.42 0.89 -2.12
CA ASP A 92 -4.99 0.69 -0.73
C ASP A 92 -6.10 1.18 0.21
N MET A 93 -7.03 0.32 0.60
CA MET A 93 -8.13 0.69 1.50
C MET A 93 -7.72 0.60 2.97
N VAL A 94 -8.20 1.50 3.82
CA VAL A 94 -8.01 1.40 5.28
C VAL A 94 -9.17 0.64 5.90
N LEU A 95 -8.90 -0.42 6.68
CA LEU A 95 -9.95 -1.12 7.41
C LEU A 95 -10.55 -0.24 8.50
N ASN A 96 -11.79 -0.51 8.90
CA ASN A 96 -12.42 0.24 9.98
C ASN A 96 -11.86 -0.19 11.35
N VAL A 97 -10.81 0.50 11.82
CA VAL A 97 -10.11 0.18 13.07
C VAL A 97 -11.04 0.25 14.27
N SER A 98 -11.97 1.21 14.28
CA SER A 98 -12.96 1.35 15.36
C SER A 98 -13.86 0.12 15.47
N ARG A 99 -14.41 -0.37 14.35
CA ARG A 99 -15.25 -1.58 14.32
C ARG A 99 -14.46 -2.82 14.71
N LEU A 100 -13.21 -2.96 14.25
CA LEU A 100 -12.32 -4.06 14.65
C LEU A 100 -12.11 -4.07 16.17
N LYS A 101 -11.78 -2.90 16.76
CA LYS A 101 -11.60 -2.71 18.20
C LYS A 101 -12.87 -3.01 19.01
N SER A 102 -14.04 -2.79 18.42
CA SER A 102 -15.33 -3.09 19.03
C SER A 102 -15.76 -4.56 18.89
N GLY A 103 -14.94 -5.42 18.28
CA GLY A 103 -15.29 -6.83 18.05
C GLY A 103 -16.31 -7.05 16.92
N ASP A 104 -16.63 -6.02 16.13
CA ASP A 104 -17.59 -6.10 15.02
C ASP A 104 -16.90 -6.58 13.73
N TYR A 105 -16.39 -7.82 13.79
CA TYR A 105 -15.58 -8.42 12.74
C TYR A 105 -16.36 -8.63 11.44
N ASP A 106 -17.65 -8.97 11.53
CA ASP A 106 -18.52 -9.12 10.36
C ASP A 106 -18.68 -7.83 9.58
N SER A 107 -18.78 -6.68 10.26
CA SER A 107 -18.85 -5.39 9.58
C SER A 107 -17.51 -5.02 8.95
N VAL A 108 -16.37 -5.32 9.58
CA VAL A 108 -15.04 -5.11 8.98
C VAL A 108 -14.84 -5.98 7.74
N ARG A 109 -15.17 -7.27 7.81
CA ARG A 109 -15.04 -8.20 6.67
C ARG A 109 -15.95 -7.78 5.51
N ARG A 110 -17.21 -7.44 5.79
CA ARG A 110 -18.15 -6.95 4.75
C ARG A 110 -17.69 -5.65 4.12
N ASP A 111 -17.17 -4.71 4.91
CA ASP A 111 -16.62 -3.45 4.41
C ASP A 111 -15.52 -3.67 3.36
N ILE A 112 -14.61 -4.62 3.61
CA ILE A 112 -13.55 -5.00 2.68
C ILE A 112 -14.15 -5.72 1.45
N ALA A 113 -15.00 -6.72 1.68
CA ALA A 113 -15.54 -7.56 0.62
C ALA A 113 -16.37 -6.76 -0.39
N GLU A 114 -17.14 -5.76 0.05
CA GLU A 114 -17.93 -4.92 -0.86
C GLU A 114 -17.04 -4.03 -1.75
N VAL A 115 -15.91 -3.51 -1.24
CA VAL A 115 -14.94 -2.77 -2.07
C VAL A 115 -14.30 -3.69 -3.11
N VAL A 116 -13.85 -4.89 -2.70
CA VAL A 116 -13.26 -5.90 -3.60
C VAL A 116 -14.27 -6.28 -4.70
N LYS A 117 -15.50 -6.61 -4.31
CA LYS A 117 -16.58 -7.02 -5.22
C LYS A 117 -16.96 -5.93 -6.21
N ALA A 118 -17.00 -4.67 -5.79
CA ALA A 118 -17.39 -3.55 -6.64
C ALA A 118 -16.32 -3.17 -7.69
N THR A 119 -15.09 -3.65 -7.54
CA THR A 119 -13.97 -3.28 -8.41
C THR A 119 -13.20 -4.50 -8.92
N PRO A 120 -13.85 -5.40 -9.69
CA PRO A 120 -13.21 -6.61 -10.19
C PRO A 120 -12.02 -6.30 -11.12
N GLY A 121 -10.97 -7.11 -11.05
CA GLY A 121 -9.77 -6.97 -11.88
C GLY A 121 -8.78 -5.89 -11.41
N VAL A 122 -9.02 -5.32 -10.23
CA VAL A 122 -8.15 -4.35 -9.55
C VAL A 122 -7.40 -5.06 -8.42
N GLU A 123 -6.16 -4.65 -8.13
CA GLU A 123 -5.40 -5.19 -7.00
C GLU A 123 -5.79 -4.47 -5.70
N HIS A 124 -6.23 -5.20 -4.68
CA HIS A 124 -6.66 -4.65 -3.40
C HIS A 124 -5.64 -4.91 -2.30
N LYS A 125 -5.29 -3.85 -1.58
CA LYS A 125 -4.48 -3.92 -0.36
C LYS A 125 -5.27 -3.32 0.79
N VAL A 126 -5.28 -4.00 1.92
CA VAL A 126 -5.98 -3.53 3.12
C VAL A 126 -4.96 -3.07 4.16
N ILE A 127 -4.95 -1.77 4.46
CA ILE A 127 -4.16 -1.16 5.51
C ILE A 127 -4.79 -1.49 6.86
N LEU A 128 -4.02 -2.17 7.73
CA LEU A 128 -4.48 -2.55 9.06
C LEU A 128 -4.31 -1.43 10.09
N GLU A 129 -3.39 -0.51 9.81
CA GLU A 129 -2.92 0.52 10.75
C GLU A 129 -2.39 -0.10 12.05
N THR A 130 -1.33 -0.91 11.91
CA THR A 130 -0.83 -1.78 12.97
C THR A 130 -0.39 -1.06 14.24
N CYS A 131 -0.12 0.25 14.19
CA CYS A 131 0.24 1.05 15.36
C CYS A 131 -0.89 1.15 16.40
N TYR A 132 -2.13 0.89 16.00
CA TYR A 132 -3.28 0.87 16.92
C TYR A 132 -3.68 -0.52 17.37
N LEU A 133 -3.07 -1.58 16.81
CA LEU A 133 -3.53 -2.96 17.00
C LEU A 133 -2.61 -3.75 17.93
N THR A 134 -3.20 -4.61 18.75
CA THR A 134 -2.49 -5.68 19.45
C THR A 134 -2.06 -6.77 18.46
N GLN A 135 -1.19 -7.68 18.88
CA GLN A 135 -0.81 -8.80 18.01
C GLN A 135 -2.00 -9.69 17.64
N GLU A 136 -2.93 -9.92 18.56
CA GLU A 136 -4.15 -10.69 18.30
C GLU A 136 -5.06 -9.99 17.29
N GLU A 137 -5.29 -8.70 17.44
CA GLU A 137 -6.10 -7.92 16.49
C GLU A 137 -5.46 -7.87 15.09
N LYS A 138 -4.13 -7.80 15.01
CA LYS A 138 -3.41 -7.91 13.72
C LYS A 138 -3.69 -9.27 13.06
N ARG A 139 -3.67 -10.36 13.85
CA ARG A 139 -3.97 -11.69 13.33
C ARG A 139 -5.41 -11.80 12.84
N THR A 140 -6.36 -11.34 13.65
CA THR A 140 -7.78 -11.29 13.28
C THR A 140 -7.98 -10.47 12.00
N ALA A 141 -7.40 -9.28 11.91
CA ALA A 141 -7.49 -8.45 10.72
C ALA A 141 -6.92 -9.14 9.47
N CYS A 142 -5.78 -9.83 9.57
CA CYS A 142 -5.26 -10.63 8.45
C CYS A 142 -6.27 -11.69 7.96
N HIS A 143 -6.91 -12.41 8.88
CA HIS A 143 -7.91 -13.41 8.50
C HIS A 143 -9.12 -12.78 7.81
N LEU A 144 -9.65 -11.68 8.33
CA LEU A 144 -10.78 -10.96 7.71
C LEU A 144 -10.43 -10.45 6.30
N VAL A 145 -9.20 -9.99 6.09
CA VAL A 145 -8.71 -9.54 4.77
C VAL A 145 -8.66 -10.70 3.78
N VAL A 146 -8.12 -11.86 4.19
CA VAL A 146 -8.06 -13.06 3.37
C VAL A 146 -9.46 -13.58 3.04
N GLU A 147 -10.36 -13.63 4.02
CA GLU A 147 -11.75 -14.06 3.85
C GLU A 147 -12.56 -13.13 2.93
N ALA A 148 -12.25 -11.83 2.96
CA ALA A 148 -12.88 -10.83 2.10
C ALA A 148 -12.32 -10.85 0.66
N GLY A 149 -11.25 -11.59 0.40
CA GLY A 149 -10.70 -11.81 -0.94
C GLY A 149 -9.71 -10.75 -1.43
N ALA A 150 -9.16 -9.90 -0.56
CA ALA A 150 -8.13 -8.94 -0.97
C ALA A 150 -6.73 -9.58 -1.02
N GLU A 151 -5.90 -9.16 -1.97
CA GLU A 151 -4.61 -9.81 -2.26
C GLU A 151 -3.51 -9.44 -1.27
N TYR A 152 -3.63 -8.29 -0.59
CA TYR A 152 -2.60 -7.79 0.32
C TYR A 152 -3.15 -7.35 1.68
N VAL A 153 -2.38 -7.66 2.72
CA VAL A 153 -2.39 -6.92 3.98
C VAL A 153 -1.27 -5.87 3.95
N LYS A 154 -1.56 -4.66 4.43
CA LYS A 154 -0.62 -3.53 4.46
C LYS A 154 -0.49 -3.02 5.90
N THR A 155 0.73 -2.69 6.32
CA THR A 155 0.98 -2.31 7.73
C THR A 155 0.31 -1.00 8.11
N SER A 156 0.65 0.11 7.45
CA SER A 156 0.35 1.45 7.98
C SER A 156 0.05 2.48 6.89
N THR A 157 -0.73 3.50 7.22
CA THR A 157 -0.98 4.65 6.33
C THR A 157 0.24 5.58 6.21
N GLY A 158 1.05 5.66 7.27
CA GLY A 158 2.07 6.69 7.44
C GLY A 158 1.56 7.97 8.12
N PHE A 159 0.28 8.02 8.48
CA PHE A 159 -0.37 9.13 9.18
C PHE A 159 -0.75 8.80 10.63
N GLY A 160 -0.61 7.52 11.03
CA GLY A 160 -0.81 7.06 12.41
C GLY A 160 0.37 7.37 13.33
N ALA A 161 0.34 6.78 14.54
CA ALA A 161 1.35 7.01 15.57
C ALA A 161 2.73 6.44 15.22
N SER A 162 2.79 5.35 14.44
CA SER A 162 4.02 4.75 13.96
C SER A 162 3.80 3.97 12.66
N GLY A 163 4.88 3.69 11.93
CA GLY A 163 4.86 2.94 10.67
C GLY A 163 5.13 1.44 10.83
N ALA A 164 5.62 0.83 9.74
CA ALA A 164 5.99 -0.58 9.70
C ALA A 164 7.12 -0.93 10.68
N THR A 165 7.00 -2.09 11.32
CA THR A 165 8.10 -2.70 12.10
C THR A 165 8.41 -4.08 11.53
N VAL A 166 9.66 -4.53 11.69
CA VAL A 166 10.09 -5.88 11.26
C VAL A 166 9.25 -6.97 11.95
N ALA A 167 8.92 -6.77 13.23
CA ALA A 167 8.09 -7.68 14.01
C ALA A 167 6.67 -7.79 13.42
N ASP A 168 6.05 -6.64 13.07
CA ASP A 168 4.73 -6.64 12.45
C ASP A 168 4.77 -7.33 11.09
N VAL A 169 5.75 -7.04 10.24
CA VAL A 169 5.85 -7.67 8.90
C VAL A 169 5.95 -9.19 9.01
N ARG A 170 6.79 -9.72 9.92
CA ARG A 170 6.88 -11.17 10.17
C ARG A 170 5.56 -11.75 10.63
N LEU A 171 4.94 -11.12 11.63
CA LEU A 171 3.64 -11.53 12.16
C LEU A 171 2.56 -11.59 11.07
N LEU A 172 2.47 -10.55 10.23
CA LEU A 172 1.50 -10.53 9.13
C LEU A 172 1.81 -11.63 8.12
N LYS A 173 3.08 -11.81 7.74
CA LYS A 173 3.51 -12.81 6.75
C LYS A 173 3.20 -14.23 7.20
N GLU A 174 3.50 -14.55 8.46
CA GLU A 174 3.17 -15.82 9.08
C GLU A 174 1.65 -16.05 9.12
N THR A 175 0.88 -15.03 9.48
CA THR A 175 -0.57 -15.17 9.65
C THR A 175 -1.30 -15.36 8.33
N VAL A 176 -0.91 -14.63 7.28
CA VAL A 176 -1.54 -14.81 5.95
C VAL A 176 -1.14 -16.12 5.30
N ALA A 177 -0.05 -16.76 5.74
CA ALA A 177 0.37 -18.11 5.35
C ALA A 177 0.29 -18.38 3.82
N GLY A 178 0.72 -17.39 3.02
CA GLY A 178 0.72 -17.47 1.56
C GLY A 178 -0.64 -17.23 0.88
N LYS A 179 -1.73 -17.06 1.64
CA LYS A 179 -3.08 -16.75 1.11
C LYS A 179 -3.25 -15.28 0.71
N ALA A 180 -2.43 -14.40 1.27
CA ALA A 180 -2.29 -13.01 0.85
C ALA A 180 -0.81 -12.60 0.91
N LYS A 181 -0.50 -11.46 0.29
CA LYS A 181 0.82 -10.83 0.29
C LYS A 181 0.90 -9.74 1.36
N VAL A 182 2.11 -9.32 1.71
CA VAL A 182 2.36 -8.28 2.71
C VAL A 182 2.98 -7.04 2.06
N LYS A 183 2.43 -5.86 2.33
CA LYS A 183 3.04 -4.57 1.98
C LYS A 183 3.46 -3.84 3.26
N ALA A 184 4.75 -3.61 3.43
CA ALA A 184 5.28 -2.76 4.50
C ALA A 184 5.27 -1.29 4.07
N SER A 185 4.76 -0.41 4.91
CA SER A 185 4.72 1.04 4.66
C SER A 185 4.70 1.86 5.94
N GLY A 186 5.15 3.11 5.82
CA GLY A 186 5.27 4.07 6.93
C GLY A 186 6.67 3.99 7.57
N GLY A 187 7.41 5.09 7.55
CA GLY A 187 8.73 5.21 8.18
C GLY A 187 9.90 4.56 7.44
N ILE A 188 9.69 3.93 6.28
CA ILE A 188 10.75 3.28 5.49
C ILE A 188 11.47 4.33 4.64
N ARG A 189 12.66 4.77 5.06
CA ARG A 189 13.37 5.93 4.46
C ARG A 189 14.77 5.61 3.89
N ASP A 190 15.27 4.40 4.11
CA ASP A 190 16.61 4.00 3.72
C ASP A 190 16.66 2.52 3.29
N TRP A 191 17.72 2.16 2.58
CA TRP A 191 17.92 0.81 2.05
C TRP A 191 18.05 -0.24 3.16
N LYS A 192 18.73 0.08 4.27
CA LYS A 192 18.90 -0.86 5.40
C LYS A 192 17.54 -1.28 5.97
N THR A 193 16.66 -0.33 6.21
CA THR A 193 15.30 -0.56 6.69
C THR A 193 14.47 -1.30 5.64
N THR A 194 14.60 -0.92 4.37
CA THR A 194 13.91 -1.59 3.25
C THR A 194 14.29 -3.07 3.18
N LEU A 195 15.60 -3.38 3.20
CA LEU A 195 16.11 -4.75 3.19
C LEU A 195 15.58 -5.56 4.39
N ALA A 196 15.58 -4.97 5.59
CA ALA A 196 15.03 -5.64 6.78
C ALA A 196 13.54 -5.98 6.64
N MET A 197 12.74 -5.15 5.96
CA MET A 197 11.32 -5.45 5.69
C MET A 197 11.16 -6.55 4.64
N LEU A 198 12.00 -6.54 3.58
CA LEU A 198 11.99 -7.60 2.57
C LEU A 198 12.39 -8.95 3.17
N ASP A 199 13.44 -8.99 3.99
CA ASP A 199 13.89 -10.20 4.68
C ASP A 199 12.88 -10.68 5.73
N ALA A 200 12.09 -9.77 6.31
CA ALA A 200 10.95 -10.12 7.18
C ALA A 200 9.76 -10.74 6.44
N GLY A 201 9.77 -10.71 5.10
CA GLY A 201 8.75 -11.32 4.25
C GLY A 201 7.78 -10.35 3.59
N SER A 202 8.10 -9.04 3.56
CA SER A 202 7.32 -8.07 2.80
C SER A 202 7.45 -8.33 1.29
N ASP A 203 6.32 -8.43 0.61
CA ASP A 203 6.22 -8.61 -0.85
C ASP A 203 6.20 -7.25 -1.60
N ARG A 204 5.96 -6.14 -0.87
CA ARG A 204 5.96 -4.78 -1.42
C ARG A 204 6.35 -3.73 -0.39
N ILE A 205 6.91 -2.62 -0.83
CA ILE A 205 7.32 -1.49 0.01
C ILE A 205 6.58 -0.23 -0.44
N GLY A 206 5.82 0.40 0.46
CA GLY A 206 5.24 1.72 0.22
C GLY A 206 6.09 2.82 0.86
N THR A 207 6.60 3.75 0.06
CA THR A 207 7.47 4.84 0.54
C THR A 207 7.47 6.05 -0.39
N SER A 208 7.69 7.23 0.18
CA SER A 208 8.00 8.47 -0.53
C SER A 208 9.50 8.74 -0.65
N ALA A 209 10.36 7.93 -0.02
CA ALA A 209 11.81 8.02 -0.07
C ALA A 209 12.43 7.06 -1.11
N SER A 210 11.64 6.66 -2.11
CA SER A 210 11.99 5.63 -3.10
C SER A 210 13.30 5.92 -3.83
N LEU A 211 13.54 7.18 -4.23
CA LEU A 211 14.76 7.58 -4.93
C LEU A 211 16.01 7.46 -4.04
N THR A 212 15.92 7.90 -2.78
CA THR A 212 17.00 7.74 -1.80
C THR A 212 17.31 6.27 -1.56
N ILE A 213 16.28 5.45 -1.38
CA ILE A 213 16.41 4.00 -1.21
C ILE A 213 17.06 3.37 -2.44
N LEU A 214 16.63 3.76 -3.64
CA LEU A 214 17.15 3.23 -4.89
C LEU A 214 18.63 3.57 -5.08
N GLN A 215 19.01 4.82 -4.79
CA GLN A 215 20.41 5.25 -4.84
C GLN A 215 21.29 4.44 -3.87
N GLN A 216 20.85 4.28 -2.61
CA GLN A 216 21.58 3.50 -1.61
C GLN A 216 21.68 2.02 -1.99
N TRP A 217 20.62 1.46 -2.56
CA TRP A 217 20.62 0.09 -3.08
C TRP A 217 21.66 -0.07 -4.20
N HIS A 218 21.69 0.83 -5.19
CA HIS A 218 22.70 0.79 -6.25
C HIS A 218 24.13 0.84 -5.71
N THR A 219 24.41 1.72 -4.74
CA THR A 219 25.72 1.78 -4.07
C THR A 219 26.07 0.44 -3.40
N SER A 220 25.10 -0.21 -2.75
CA SER A 220 25.33 -1.51 -2.10
C SER A 220 25.66 -2.64 -3.10
N LEU A 221 25.21 -2.54 -4.36
CA LEU A 221 25.57 -3.50 -5.41
C LEU A 221 27.00 -3.29 -5.92
N GLY A 222 27.46 -2.04 -5.96
CA GLY A 222 28.81 -1.69 -6.42
C GLY A 222 29.92 -1.99 -5.41
N GLN A 223 29.58 -2.15 -4.11
CA GLN A 223 30.54 -2.48 -3.05
C GLN A 223 30.71 -3.99 -2.82
N GLY A 224 29.91 -4.84 -3.50
CA GLY A 224 29.95 -6.30 -3.39
C GLY A 224 30.58 -7.00 -4.60
N GLY A 225 31.35 -6.27 -5.41
CA GLY A 225 32.10 -6.77 -6.57
C GLY A 225 33.59 -6.89 -6.28
#